data_AF-A0A499UTY1-F1
#
_entry.id   AF-A0A499UTY1-F1
#
_cell.length_a   1.000
_cell.length_b   1.000
_cell.length_c   1.000
_cell.angle_alpha   90.00
_cell.angle_beta   90.00
_cell.angle_gamma   90.00
#
_symmetry.space_group_name_H-M   'P 1'
#
loop_
_entity.id
_entity.type
_entity.pdbx_description
1 polymer ?
#
loop_
_entity_poly.entity_id
_entity_poly.type
_entity_poly.pdbx_seq_one_letter_code
_entity_poly.pdbx_strand_id
1 'polypeptide(L)'
;MKPPSVSRPGTVGWYRAGPEPGSPGAALLVGHLDTKSKPAVFHGLSDLKRGERVRVARSDGTTAEFTVEDVEVVPEKHFDARRVYGSRSHDRAELRLITCGGKFNRSTRTYTANVVVSAYLTGTTGSAHNVSAGSSGAH
;
A
#
# COMPACT_ATOMS: atom_id res chain seq x y z
N MET A 1 4.54 12.78 0.95
CA MET A 1 4.51 11.57 1.81
C MET A 1 5.94 11.07 2.01
N LYS A 2 6.32 10.65 3.21
CA LYS A 2 7.65 10.09 3.51
C LYS A 2 7.48 8.77 4.27
N PRO A 3 8.35 7.77 4.05
CA PRO A 3 8.33 6.55 4.86
C PRO A 3 8.56 6.87 6.34
N PRO A 4 8.08 5.99 7.26
CA PRO A 4 8.38 6.11 8.69
C PRO A 4 9.88 6.18 8.98
N SER A 5 10.26 6.45 10.23
CA SER A 5 11.68 6.42 10.63
C SER A 5 12.34 5.07 10.30
N VAL A 6 13.56 5.10 9.76
CA VAL A 6 14.39 3.89 9.52
C VAL A 6 14.70 3.10 10.79
N SER A 7 14.56 3.71 11.98
CA SER A 7 14.67 3.01 13.27
C SER A 7 13.50 2.04 13.54
N ARG A 8 12.42 2.15 12.76
CA ARG A 8 11.26 1.24 12.78
C ARG A 8 11.12 0.51 11.43
N PRO A 9 12.09 -0.36 11.07
CA PRO A 9 12.18 -0.93 9.72
C PRO A 9 11.01 -1.85 9.36
N GLY A 10 10.28 -2.38 10.35
CA GLY A 10 9.09 -3.20 10.14
C GLY A 10 7.77 -2.42 9.98
N THR A 11 7.82 -1.08 9.82
CA THR A 11 6.61 -0.26 9.77
C THR A 11 6.38 0.40 8.43
N VAL A 12 5.11 0.48 8.04
CA VAL A 12 4.63 1.25 6.89
C VAL A 12 3.95 2.53 7.36
N GLY A 13 4.02 3.57 6.55
CA GLY A 13 3.29 4.82 6.73
C GLY A 13 2.13 4.91 5.74
N TRP A 14 0.95 5.24 6.22
CA TRP A 14 -0.22 5.54 5.39
C TRP A 14 -0.35 7.04 5.14
N TYR A 15 -0.64 7.42 3.89
CA TYR A 15 -0.95 8.81 3.53
C TYR A 15 -2.40 9.18 3.91
N ARG A 16 -2.56 9.76 5.10
CA ARG A 16 -3.88 10.06 5.71
C ARG A 16 -4.73 11.11 5.00
N ALA A 17 -4.17 11.88 4.05
CA ALA A 17 -4.96 12.81 3.25
C ALA A 17 -5.61 12.13 2.02
N GLY A 18 -5.31 10.84 1.79
CA GLY A 18 -6.01 9.98 0.83
C GLY A 18 -7.01 9.04 1.52
N PRO A 19 -7.64 8.14 0.74
CA PRO A 19 -8.61 7.19 1.29
C PRO A 19 -7.96 6.17 2.24
N GLU A 20 -8.78 5.65 3.13
CA GLU A 20 -8.45 4.48 3.94
C GLU A 20 -8.27 3.24 3.06
N PRO A 21 -7.34 2.33 3.40
CA PRO A 21 -7.19 1.08 2.66
C PRO A 21 -8.49 0.26 2.60
N GLY A 22 -9.16 0.27 1.46
CA GLY A 22 -10.41 -0.44 1.22
C GLY A 22 -11.60 0.46 0.90
N SER A 23 -11.46 1.77 1.08
CA SER A 23 -12.40 2.77 0.56
C SER A 23 -12.12 3.07 -0.91
N PRO A 24 -13.11 3.55 -1.68
CA PRO A 24 -12.90 3.99 -3.07
C PRO A 24 -11.75 4.99 -3.23
N GLY A 25 -10.95 4.83 -4.30
CA GLY A 25 -9.73 5.58 -4.55
C GLY A 25 -8.45 4.82 -4.18
N ALA A 26 -7.30 5.47 -4.37
CA ALA A 26 -5.99 4.86 -4.11
C ALA A 26 -5.45 5.18 -2.71
N ALA A 27 -5.44 4.19 -1.83
CA ALA A 27 -4.75 4.26 -0.55
C ALA A 27 -3.24 4.06 -0.78
N LEU A 28 -2.41 4.91 -0.19
CA LEU A 28 -0.95 4.86 -0.36
C LEU A 28 -0.28 4.40 0.92
N LEU A 29 0.51 3.33 0.84
CA LEU A 29 1.40 2.86 1.91
C LEU A 29 2.87 2.95 1.46
N VAL A 30 3.70 3.59 2.28
CA VAL A 30 5.15 3.70 2.06
C VAL A 30 5.92 2.94 3.13
N GLY A 31 6.98 2.28 2.72
CA GLY A 31 7.88 1.57 3.60
C GLY A 31 9.32 1.65 3.08
N HIS A 32 10.27 1.31 3.93
CA HIS A 32 11.66 1.19 3.52
C HIS A 32 11.92 -0.15 2.84
N LEU A 33 12.80 -0.13 1.84
CA LEU A 33 13.35 -1.34 1.20
C LEU A 33 14.29 -2.04 2.19
N ASP A 34 15.20 -1.25 2.76
CA ASP A 34 16.19 -1.69 3.71
C ASP A 34 16.60 -0.57 4.67
N THR A 35 17.49 -0.92 5.57
CA THR A 35 18.23 -0.01 6.43
C THR A 35 19.70 -0.08 6.04
N LYS A 36 20.57 0.66 6.74
CA LYS A 36 22.02 0.58 6.53
C LYS A 36 22.61 -0.83 6.67
N SER A 37 21.96 -1.74 7.39
CA SER A 37 22.54 -3.04 7.75
C SER A 37 21.61 -4.25 7.57
N LYS A 38 20.33 -4.05 7.24
CA LYS A 38 19.35 -5.14 7.13
C LYS A 38 18.15 -4.78 6.26
N PRO A 39 17.48 -5.79 5.66
CA PRO A 39 16.15 -5.65 5.05
C PRO A 39 15.12 -4.93 5.93
N ALA A 40 14.17 -4.25 5.29
CA ALA A 40 13.03 -3.59 5.94
C ALA A 40 11.69 -4.14 5.39
N VAL A 41 10.58 -3.54 5.81
CA VAL A 41 9.21 -4.06 5.59
C VAL A 41 8.88 -4.34 4.12
N PHE A 42 9.47 -3.60 3.18
CA PHE A 42 9.23 -3.76 1.75
C PHE A 42 10.43 -4.30 0.98
N HIS A 43 11.36 -5.00 1.64
CA HIS A 43 12.53 -5.59 0.97
C HIS A 43 12.18 -6.49 -0.22
N GLY A 44 11.17 -7.37 -0.08
CA GLY A 44 10.72 -8.29 -1.13
C GLY A 44 9.59 -7.74 -2.00
N LEU A 45 9.32 -6.43 -1.97
CA LEU A 45 8.15 -5.87 -2.65
C LEU A 45 8.23 -6.01 -4.18
N SER A 46 9.45 -5.99 -4.75
CA SER A 46 9.69 -6.22 -6.18
C SER A 46 9.43 -7.65 -6.65
N ASP A 47 9.38 -8.60 -5.72
CA ASP A 47 9.25 -10.01 -6.03
C ASP A 47 7.79 -10.46 -6.12
N LEU A 48 6.86 -9.57 -5.72
CA LEU A 48 5.43 -9.81 -5.83
C LEU A 48 5.01 -9.97 -7.29
N LYS A 49 4.00 -10.81 -7.50
CA LYS A 49 3.46 -11.10 -8.84
C LYS A 49 1.99 -10.74 -8.93
N ARG A 50 1.55 -10.42 -10.15
CA ARG A 50 0.12 -10.27 -10.46
C ARG A 50 -0.67 -11.48 -9.95
N GLY A 51 -1.77 -11.22 -9.27
CA GLY A 51 -2.62 -12.25 -8.67
C GLY A 51 -2.28 -12.60 -7.21
N GLU A 52 -1.11 -12.20 -6.70
CA GLU A 52 -0.79 -12.38 -5.28
C GLU A 52 -1.64 -11.47 -4.39
N ARG A 53 -1.78 -11.85 -3.11
CA ARG A 53 -2.67 -11.17 -2.17
C ARG A 53 -1.90 -10.29 -1.20
N VAL A 54 -2.42 -9.08 -0.99
CA VAL A 54 -2.00 -8.16 0.07
C VAL A 54 -3.16 -8.01 1.04
N ARG A 55 -2.91 -8.19 2.34
CA ARG A 55 -3.91 -8.00 3.39
C ARG A 55 -3.57 -6.80 4.25
N VAL A 56 -4.55 -5.94 4.49
CA VAL A 56 -4.41 -4.78 5.38
C VAL A 56 -5.40 -4.91 6.51
N ALA A 57 -4.91 -5.20 7.71
CA ALA A 57 -5.71 -5.16 8.92
C ALA A 57 -6.06 -3.70 9.25
N ARG A 58 -7.34 -3.44 9.53
CA ARG A 58 -7.88 -2.11 9.82
C ARG A 58 -8.21 -2.00 11.31
N SER A 59 -8.30 -0.77 11.80
CA SER A 59 -8.62 -0.50 13.21
C SER A 59 -10.07 -0.83 13.58
N ASP A 60 -10.96 -0.99 12.60
CA ASP A 60 -12.36 -1.40 12.78
C ASP A 60 -12.54 -2.92 12.98
N GLY A 61 -11.44 -3.68 13.04
CA GLY A 61 -11.44 -5.13 13.19
C GLY A 61 -11.60 -5.90 11.87
N THR A 62 -11.78 -5.22 10.75
CA THR A 62 -11.82 -5.85 9.42
C THR A 62 -10.44 -5.98 8.80
N THR A 63 -10.31 -6.84 7.80
CA THR A 63 -9.14 -6.99 6.95
C THR A 63 -9.53 -6.75 5.50
N ALA A 64 -8.90 -5.76 4.87
CA ALA A 64 -8.98 -5.55 3.43
C ALA A 64 -8.12 -6.60 2.72
N GLU A 65 -8.68 -7.34 1.77
CA GLU A 65 -7.91 -8.22 0.88
C GLU A 65 -7.80 -7.56 -0.49
N PHE A 66 -6.56 -7.34 -0.95
CA PHE A 66 -6.25 -6.79 -2.26
C PHE A 66 -5.54 -7.83 -3.11
N THR A 67 -5.79 -7.81 -4.42
CA THR A 67 -5.05 -8.60 -5.40
C THR A 67 -4.11 -7.70 -6.18
N VAL A 68 -2.84 -8.11 -6.28
CA VAL A 68 -1.81 -7.41 -7.04
C VAL A 68 -2.22 -7.38 -8.51
N GLU A 69 -2.37 -6.16 -9.04
CA GLU A 69 -2.60 -5.90 -10.45
C GLU A 69 -1.28 -5.79 -11.19
N ASP A 70 -0.31 -5.05 -10.65
CA ASP A 70 0.96 -4.82 -11.33
C ASP A 70 2.09 -4.40 -10.39
N VAL A 71 3.34 -4.61 -10.82
CA VAL A 71 4.55 -4.18 -10.13
C VAL A 71 5.43 -3.39 -11.09
N GLU A 72 5.60 -2.11 -10.82
CA GLU A 72 6.37 -1.19 -11.67
C GLU A 72 7.65 -0.73 -10.96
N VAL A 73 8.78 -0.73 -11.68
CA VAL A 73 9.99 -0.03 -11.25
C VAL A 73 10.06 1.31 -11.97
N VAL A 74 9.86 2.39 -11.24
CA VAL A 74 9.75 3.75 -11.78
C VAL A 74 11.05 4.51 -11.49
N PRO A 75 11.90 4.78 -12.51
CA PRO A 75 13.11 5.58 -12.33
C PRO A 75 12.78 7.00 -11.87
N GLU A 76 13.61 7.59 -11.01
CA GLU A 76 13.40 8.95 -10.50
C GLU A 76 13.21 9.99 -11.63
N LYS A 77 13.98 9.86 -12.71
CA LYS A 77 13.91 10.72 -13.90
C LYS A 77 12.58 10.66 -14.68
N HIS A 78 11.75 9.65 -14.44
CA HIS A 78 10.46 9.43 -15.13
C HIS A 78 9.29 9.36 -14.12
N PHE A 79 9.50 9.89 -12.92
CA PHE A 79 8.52 9.87 -11.86
C PHE A 79 7.39 10.86 -12.14
N ASP A 80 6.20 10.34 -12.42
CA ASP A 80 4.96 11.10 -12.52
C ASP A 80 4.09 10.77 -11.31
N ALA A 81 3.99 11.71 -10.37
CA ALA A 81 3.24 11.53 -9.14
C ALA A 81 1.76 11.22 -9.40
N ARG A 82 1.14 11.81 -10.44
CA ARG A 82 -0.27 11.58 -10.74
C ARG A 82 -0.50 10.17 -11.25
N ARG A 83 0.41 9.65 -12.08
CA ARG A 83 0.35 8.26 -12.57
C ARG A 83 0.62 7.26 -11.45
N VAL A 84 1.63 7.52 -10.61
CA VAL A 84 2.07 6.60 -9.56
C VAL A 84 1.10 6.55 -8.38
N TYR A 85 0.60 7.71 -7.94
CA TYR A 85 -0.24 7.84 -6.75
C TYR A 85 -1.74 7.92 -7.07
N GLY A 86 -2.12 8.22 -8.31
CA GLY A 86 -3.51 8.36 -8.69
C GLY A 86 -4.26 7.03 -8.70
N SER A 87 -5.57 7.13 -8.46
CA SER A 87 -6.49 6.01 -8.70
C SER A 87 -6.69 5.80 -10.21
N ARG A 88 -6.77 4.55 -10.64
CA ARG A 88 -7.11 4.21 -12.04
C ARG A 88 -8.63 4.25 -12.27
N SER A 89 -9.42 4.08 -11.21
CA SER A 89 -10.88 4.22 -11.22
C SER A 89 -11.37 4.92 -9.95
N HIS A 90 -12.37 5.80 -10.05
CA HIS A 90 -12.90 6.56 -8.91
C HIS A 90 -13.73 5.70 -7.96
N ASP A 91 -14.38 4.64 -8.46
CA ASP A 91 -15.29 3.80 -7.68
C ASP A 91 -14.61 2.52 -7.14
N ARG A 92 -13.36 2.28 -7.55
CA ARG A 92 -12.59 1.11 -7.13
C ARG A 92 -11.72 1.45 -5.92
N ALA A 93 -11.74 0.58 -4.91
CA ALA A 93 -10.77 0.63 -3.83
C ALA A 93 -9.43 0.06 -4.32
N GLU A 94 -8.41 0.91 -4.34
CA GLU A 94 -7.07 0.60 -4.83
C GLU A 94 -6.03 0.79 -3.73
N LEU A 95 -4.92 0.06 -3.87
CA LEU A 95 -3.77 0.14 -2.98
C LEU A 95 -2.52 0.41 -3.81
N ARG A 96 -1.65 1.29 -3.31
CA ARG A 96 -0.27 1.47 -3.76
C ARG A 96 0.68 1.17 -2.62
N LEU A 97 1.53 0.16 -2.79
CA LEU A 97 2.67 -0.08 -1.90
C LEU A 97 3.91 0.49 -2.57
N ILE A 98 4.63 1.37 -1.88
CA ILE A 98 5.73 2.14 -2.46
C ILE A 98 6.98 2.00 -1.60
N THR A 99 8.09 1.67 -2.24
CA THR A 99 9.42 1.63 -1.62
C THR A 99 10.48 2.15 -2.58
N CYS A 100 11.65 2.45 -2.06
CA CYS A 100 12.83 2.72 -2.88
C CYS A 100 13.27 1.45 -3.66
N GLY A 101 13.90 1.62 -4.82
CA GLY A 101 14.37 0.51 -5.65
C GLY A 101 15.43 0.90 -6.67
N GLY A 102 15.77 -0.03 -7.56
CA GLY A 102 16.88 0.15 -8.50
C GLY A 102 18.24 0.12 -7.80
N LYS A 103 19.24 0.83 -8.35
CA LYS A 103 20.61 0.82 -7.82
C LYS A 103 20.74 1.82 -6.68
N PHE A 104 21.51 1.47 -5.65
CA PHE A 104 21.92 2.43 -4.64
C PHE A 104 23.06 3.31 -5.19
N ASN A 105 22.82 4.61 -5.27
CA ASN A 105 23.83 5.59 -5.61
C ASN A 105 24.55 6.06 -4.34
N ARG A 106 25.84 5.72 -4.23
CA ARG A 106 26.67 6.06 -3.06
C ARG A 106 27.00 7.55 -2.93
N SER A 107 27.03 8.30 -4.03
CA SER A 107 27.35 9.74 -3.98
C SER A 107 26.19 10.55 -3.42
N THR A 108 24.96 10.25 -3.85
CA THR A 108 23.73 10.91 -3.37
C THR A 108 23.13 10.23 -2.15
N ARG A 109 23.58 9.00 -1.82
CA ARG A 109 23.00 8.13 -0.78
C ARG A 109 21.51 7.87 -0.97
N THR A 110 21.09 7.71 -2.23
CA THR A 110 19.70 7.45 -2.61
C THR A 110 19.60 6.26 -3.56
N TYR A 111 18.40 5.72 -3.67
CA TYR A 111 18.05 4.72 -4.67
C TYR A 111 17.60 5.42 -5.96
N THR A 112 17.93 4.84 -7.12
CA THR A 112 17.67 5.48 -8.42
C THR A 112 16.22 5.34 -8.94
N ALA A 113 15.38 4.60 -8.22
CA ALA A 113 14.01 4.32 -8.61
C ALA A 113 13.11 4.10 -7.39
N ASN A 114 11.80 4.00 -7.63
CA ASN A 114 10.84 3.44 -6.70
C ASN A 114 10.24 2.15 -7.27
N VAL A 115 9.93 1.19 -6.41
CA VAL A 115 9.05 0.07 -6.74
C VAL A 115 7.63 0.45 -6.31
N VAL A 116 6.67 0.25 -7.20
CA VAL A 116 5.26 0.58 -7.00
C VAL A 116 4.44 -0.66 -7.29
N VAL A 117 3.81 -1.21 -6.26
CA VAL A 117 2.85 -2.30 -6.42
C VAL A 117 1.46 -1.68 -6.44
N SER A 118 0.74 -1.90 -7.53
CA SER A 118 -0.66 -1.54 -7.68
C SER A 118 -1.53 -2.76 -7.40
N ALA A 119 -2.52 -2.62 -6.53
CA ALA A 119 -3.47 -3.67 -6.21
C ALA A 119 -4.90 -3.11 -6.10
N TYR A 120 -5.89 -3.98 -6.23
CA TYR A 120 -7.31 -3.62 -6.10
C TYR A 120 -8.01 -4.53 -5.10
N LEU A 121 -9.00 -3.99 -4.39
CA LEU A 121 -9.74 -4.72 -3.37
C LEU A 121 -10.51 -5.88 -4.03
N THR A 122 -10.38 -7.07 -3.45
CA THR A 122 -11.07 -8.29 -3.87
C THR A 122 -11.88 -8.93 -2.76
N GLY A 123 -11.70 -8.49 -1.51
CA GLY A 123 -12.52 -8.94 -0.40
C GLY A 123 -12.35 -8.08 0.85
N THR A 124 -13.26 -8.25 1.79
CA THR A 124 -13.10 -7.77 3.17
C THR A 124 -13.54 -8.90 4.11
N THR A 125 -12.71 -9.21 5.10
CA THR A 125 -12.98 -10.26 6.09
C THR A 125 -13.00 -9.66 7.51
N GLY A 126 -13.65 -10.33 8.45
CA GLY A 126 -13.84 -9.85 9.83
C GLY A 126 -15.16 -9.11 10.03
N SER A 127 -15.63 -9.07 11.28
CA SER A 127 -16.84 -8.31 11.64
C SER A 127 -16.45 -6.89 11.97
N ALA A 128 -16.78 -5.94 11.08
CA ALA A 128 -17.03 -4.57 11.52
C ALA A 128 -18.12 -4.69 12.58
N HIS A 129 -17.80 -4.42 13.84
CA HIS A 129 -18.65 -4.61 15.02
C HIS A 129 -20.14 -4.81 14.70
N ASN A 130 -20.64 -6.01 14.99
CA ASN A 130 -21.99 -6.48 14.74
C ASN A 130 -23.07 -5.43 15.09
N VAL A 131 -23.44 -4.54 14.15
CA VAL A 131 -24.67 -3.75 14.23
C VAL A 131 -25.74 -4.57 13.54
N SER A 132 -26.19 -5.60 14.25
CA SER A 132 -27.52 -6.14 14.03
C SER A 132 -28.50 -5.15 14.63
N ALA A 133 -28.93 -4.15 13.85
CA ALA A 133 -30.17 -3.45 14.14
C ALA A 133 -31.30 -4.47 13.87
N GLY A 134 -31.75 -5.11 14.96
CA GLY A 134 -32.81 -6.09 14.96
C GLY A 134 -34.08 -5.51 14.33
N SER A 135 -34.72 -6.34 13.52
CA SER A 135 -36.12 -6.28 13.19
C SER A 135 -36.97 -6.13 14.47
N SER A 136 -37.69 -5.01 14.58
CA SER A 136 -38.91 -4.84 15.35
C SER A 136 -39.89 -4.15 14.41
N GLY A 137 -41.10 -4.60 14.18
CA GLY A 137 -41.87 -5.72 14.69
C GLY A 137 -43.19 -5.70 13.90
N ALA A 138 -43.83 -6.84 13.76
CA ALA A 138 -45.18 -6.92 13.21
C ALA A 138 -46.17 -6.20 14.13
N HIS A 139 -47.08 -5.44 13.55
CA HIS A 139 -48.47 -5.31 13.96
C HIS A 139 -49.32 -5.12 12.70
#